data_AF-A0A968FEA4-F1
#
_entry.id   AF-A0A968FEA4-F1
#
_cell.length_a   1.000
_cell.length_b   1.000
_cell.length_c   1.000
_cell.angle_alpha   90.00
_cell.angle_beta   90.00
_cell.angle_gamma   90.00
#
_symmetry.space_group_name_H-M   'P 1'
#
loop_
_entity.id
_entity.type
_entity.pdbx_description
1 polymer ?
#
loop_
_entity_poly.entity_id
_entity_poly.type
_entity_poly.pdbx_seq_one_letter_code
_entity_poly.pdbx_strand_id
1 'polypeptide(L)'
;MAEVEGRICKAVATFVVTSRSTGANRLHLACKTEERSRSRVNALKRVGRALDAQIVVTTLAQVRSNVDAFWRMELLRQAGAIHEDEGLELDARIAAALGTHGDTDRGRLVTALGVSPQLVDARLAWMHCHGLLRLDLSQDNYGVLRTQVVLQ
;
A
#
# COMPACT_ATOMS: atom_id res chain seq x y z
N MET A 1 20.23 -15.73 12.11
CA MET A 1 20.69 -16.73 11.11
C MET A 1 20.01 -18.05 11.45
N ALA A 2 19.63 -18.85 10.45
CA ALA A 2 19.00 -20.15 10.70
C ALA A 2 19.65 -21.22 9.81
N GLU A 3 19.91 -22.39 10.38
CA GLU A 3 20.47 -23.53 9.67
C GLU A 3 19.36 -24.35 9.01
N VAL A 4 19.42 -24.54 7.69
CA VAL A 4 18.48 -25.38 6.93
C VAL A 4 19.31 -26.42 6.18
N GLU A 5 19.10 -27.71 6.49
CA GLU A 5 19.79 -28.84 5.84
C GLU A 5 21.34 -28.72 5.89
N GLY A 6 21.90 -28.34 7.04
CA GLY A 6 23.36 -28.22 7.22
C GLY A 6 23.98 -26.96 6.60
N ARG A 7 23.17 -26.06 6.02
CA ARG A 7 23.63 -24.79 5.45
C ARG A 7 23.14 -23.61 6.27
N ILE A 8 24.06 -22.71 6.58
CA ILE A 8 23.73 -21.43 7.20
C ILE A 8 23.02 -20.56 6.16
N CYS A 9 21.71 -20.41 6.31
CA CYS A 9 20.90 -19.58 5.43
C CYS A 9 20.59 -18.23 6.10
N LYS A 10 20.94 -17.14 5.43
CA LYS A 10 20.46 -15.79 5.77
C LYS A 10 19.13 -15.56 5.06
N ALA A 11 18.03 -15.59 5.79
CA ALA A 11 16.76 -15.06 5.30
C ALA A 11 16.72 -13.56 5.62
N VAL A 12 16.57 -12.74 4.58
CA VAL A 12 16.32 -11.31 4.71
C VAL A 12 14.87 -11.10 4.30
N ALA A 13 14.05 -10.56 5.20
CA ALA A 13 12.71 -10.10 4.86
C ALA A 13 12.85 -8.96 3.84
N THR A 14 12.01 -8.93 2.82
CA THR A 14 12.03 -7.84 1.85
C THR A 14 11.59 -6.55 2.54
N PHE A 15 10.57 -6.64 3.41
CA PHE A 15 10.11 -5.55 4.27
C PHE A 15 9.59 -6.11 5.60
N VAL A 16 9.73 -5.33 6.66
CA VAL A 16 9.15 -5.58 7.99
C VAL A 16 8.11 -4.49 8.24
N VAL A 17 6.88 -4.88 8.53
CA VAL A 17 5.77 -3.95 8.78
C VAL A 17 5.18 -4.27 10.14
N THR A 18 5.16 -3.29 11.04
CA THR A 18 4.46 -3.40 12.33
C THR A 18 3.10 -2.70 12.21
N SER A 19 2.03 -3.45 12.39
CA SER A 19 0.67 -2.90 12.37
C SER A 19 0.39 -2.18 13.69
N ARG A 20 0.20 -0.85 13.65
CA ARG A 20 -0.12 -0.07 14.86
C ARG A 20 -1.47 -0.46 15.48
N SER A 21 -2.43 -0.95 14.69
CA SER A 21 -3.77 -1.30 15.17
C SER A 21 -3.85 -2.66 15.84
N THR A 22 -2.96 -3.59 15.51
CA THR A 22 -3.00 -4.96 16.06
C THR A 22 -1.77 -5.30 16.89
N GLY A 23 -0.75 -4.43 16.94
CA GLY A 23 0.54 -4.70 17.58
C GLY A 23 1.38 -5.81 16.91
N ALA A 24 0.78 -6.53 15.94
CA ALA A 24 1.40 -7.65 15.28
C ALA A 24 2.51 -7.20 14.33
N ASN A 25 3.68 -7.82 14.48
CA ASN A 25 4.77 -7.71 13.52
C ASN A 25 4.45 -8.56 12.30
N ARG A 26 4.69 -8.04 11.10
CA ARG A 26 4.56 -8.77 9.84
C ARG A 26 5.88 -8.75 9.10
N LEU A 27 6.34 -9.93 8.68
CA LEU A 27 7.51 -10.09 7.83
C LEU A 27 7.05 -10.46 6.43
N HIS A 28 7.42 -9.64 5.45
CA HIS A 28 7.01 -9.82 4.06
C HIS A 28 8.15 -10.41 3.22
N LEU A 29 7.82 -11.43 2.42
CA LEU A 29 8.72 -12.01 1.42
C LEU A 29 8.06 -11.99 0.04
N ALA A 30 8.64 -11.24 -0.89
CA ALA A 30 8.28 -11.29 -2.30
C ALA A 30 9.10 -12.38 -3.01
N CYS A 31 8.45 -13.24 -3.80
CA CYS A 31 9.13 -14.30 -4.53
C CYS A 31 8.42 -14.68 -5.85
N LYS A 32 9.13 -15.38 -6.75
CA LYS A 32 8.50 -15.85 -8.01
C LYS A 32 7.45 -16.94 -7.74
N THR A 33 7.82 -17.98 -7.01
CA THR A 33 6.92 -19.03 -6.51
C THR A 33 7.35 -19.47 -5.10
N GLU A 34 6.41 -19.99 -4.32
CA GLU A 34 6.70 -20.52 -2.98
C GLU A 34 7.61 -21.74 -3.03
N GLU A 35 7.37 -22.69 -3.95
CA GLU A 35 8.20 -23.90 -4.05
C GLU A 35 9.67 -23.58 -4.31
N ARG A 36 9.97 -22.68 -5.25
CA ARG A 36 11.35 -22.27 -5.55
C ARG A 36 12.00 -21.50 -4.41
N SER A 37 11.20 -21.02 -3.45
CA SER A 37 11.66 -20.23 -2.31
C SER A 37 11.45 -20.94 -0.98
N ARG A 38 11.16 -22.25 -0.99
CA ARG A 38 10.77 -23.04 0.18
C ARG A 38 11.74 -22.91 1.34
N SER A 39 13.05 -22.96 1.08
CA SER A 39 14.08 -22.78 2.10
C SER A 39 14.02 -21.39 2.76
N ARG A 40 13.86 -20.33 1.96
CA ARG A 40 13.71 -18.95 2.45
C ARG A 40 12.41 -18.74 3.22
N VAL A 41 11.29 -19.29 2.73
CA VAL A 41 9.99 -19.26 3.42
C VAL A 41 10.09 -19.97 4.78
N ASN A 42 10.71 -21.16 4.82
CA ASN A 42 10.88 -21.91 6.07
C ASN A 42 11.80 -21.18 7.06
N ALA A 43 12.91 -20.61 6.59
CA ALA A 43 13.79 -19.81 7.43
C ALA A 43 13.07 -18.57 7.97
N LEU A 44 12.27 -17.88 7.14
CA LEU A 44 11.50 -16.72 7.57
C LEU A 44 10.40 -17.11 8.57
N LYS A 45 9.72 -18.26 8.38
CA LYS A 45 8.77 -18.81 9.37
C LYS A 45 9.41 -19.07 10.73
N ARG A 46 10.67 -19.53 10.78
CA ARG A 46 11.41 -19.69 12.05
C ARG A 46 11.71 -18.35 12.71
N VAL A 47 12.14 -17.36 11.93
CA VAL A 47 12.36 -15.98 12.41
C VAL A 47 11.05 -15.37 12.91
N GLY A 48 9.95 -15.55 12.16
CA GLY A 48 8.63 -15.05 12.54
C GLY A 48 8.16 -15.60 13.88
N ARG A 49 8.30 -16.91 14.11
CA ARG A 49 7.97 -17.52 15.41
C ARG A 49 8.78 -16.93 16.57
N ALA A 50 10.06 -16.64 16.37
CA ALA A 50 10.91 -16.06 17.40
C ALA A 50 10.57 -14.59 17.71
N LEU A 51 9.99 -13.88 16.74
CA LEU A 51 9.63 -12.46 16.84
C LEU A 51 8.13 -12.23 17.09
N ASP A 52 7.36 -13.30 17.32
CA ASP A 52 5.90 -13.29 17.33
C ASP A 52 5.31 -12.51 16.13
N ALA A 53 5.87 -12.78 14.95
CA ALA A 53 5.56 -12.09 13.72
C ALA A 53 4.84 -13.00 12.72
N GLN A 54 3.79 -12.47 12.11
CA GLN A 54 3.09 -13.10 11.00
C GLN A 54 3.95 -13.06 9.73
N ILE A 55 4.01 -14.17 9.00
CA ILE A 55 4.69 -14.23 7.71
C ILE A 55 3.70 -14.02 6.58
N VAL A 56 3.98 -13.04 5.73
CA VAL A 56 3.23 -12.80 4.50
C VAL A 56 4.14 -13.11 3.31
N VAL A 57 3.76 -14.11 2.53
CA VAL A 57 4.47 -14.46 1.28
C VAL A 57 3.65 -13.95 0.11
N THR A 58 4.29 -13.17 -0.76
CA THR A 58 3.68 -12.65 -1.98
C THR A 58 4.40 -13.24 -3.18
N THR A 59 3.67 -14.01 -3.98
CA THR A 59 4.17 -14.66 -5.19
C THR A 59 3.95 -13.77 -6.42
N LEU A 60 4.69 -14.04 -7.50
CA LEU A 60 4.45 -13.37 -8.78
C LEU A 60 3.03 -13.64 -9.31
N ALA A 61 2.48 -14.84 -9.06
CA ALA A 61 1.10 -15.16 -9.43
C ALA A 61 0.09 -14.28 -8.69
N GLN A 62 0.30 -14.05 -7.39
CA GLN A 62 -0.51 -13.13 -6.60
C GLN A 62 -0.32 -11.67 -7.03
N VAL A 63 0.87 -11.25 -7.44
CA VAL A 63 1.06 -9.91 -8.02
C VAL A 63 0.30 -9.79 -9.34
N ARG A 64 0.38 -10.81 -10.20
CA ARG A 64 -0.34 -10.86 -11.49
C ARG A 64 -1.86 -10.93 -11.33
N SER A 65 -2.36 -11.61 -10.30
CA SER A 65 -3.81 -11.59 -10.01
C SER A 65 -4.28 -10.23 -9.51
N ASN A 66 -3.34 -9.34 -9.15
CA ASN A 66 -3.59 -7.95 -8.77
C ASN A 66 -2.97 -6.97 -9.79
N VAL A 67 -2.77 -7.40 -11.05
CA VAL A 67 -2.08 -6.60 -12.07
C VAL A 67 -2.76 -5.26 -12.31
N ASP A 68 -4.09 -5.20 -12.22
CA ASP A 68 -4.84 -3.96 -12.40
C ASP A 68 -4.58 -2.99 -11.25
N ALA A 69 -4.58 -3.48 -10.00
CA ALA A 69 -4.23 -2.67 -8.83
C ALA A 69 -2.77 -2.19 -8.91
N PHE A 70 -1.85 -3.03 -9.42
CA PHE A 70 -0.46 -2.62 -9.66
C PHE A 70 -0.38 -1.48 -10.69
N TRP A 71 -1.04 -1.61 -11.83
CA TRP A 71 -1.03 -0.55 -12.85
C TRP A 71 -1.68 0.74 -12.34
N ARG A 72 -2.74 0.65 -11.53
CA ARG A 72 -3.34 1.81 -10.87
C ARG A 72 -2.35 2.50 -9.92
N MET A 73 -1.62 1.73 -9.09
CA MET A 73 -0.58 2.30 -8.24
C MET A 73 0.54 2.97 -9.05
N GLU A 74 0.93 2.36 -10.18
CA GLU A 74 1.95 2.94 -11.06
C GLU A 74 1.47 4.24 -11.72
N LEU A 75 0.22 4.31 -12.15
CA LEU A 75 -0.39 5.55 -12.67
C LEU A 75 -0.44 6.64 -11.58
N LEU A 76 -0.81 6.29 -10.34
CA LEU A 76 -0.78 7.20 -9.20
C LEU A 76 0.65 7.70 -8.90
N ARG A 77 1.65 6.81 -8.98
CA ARG A 77 3.06 7.17 -8.80
C ARG A 77 3.54 8.14 -9.89
N GLN A 78 3.13 7.91 -11.15
CA GLN A 78 3.46 8.80 -12.26
C GLN A 78 2.79 10.16 -12.11
N ALA A 79 1.50 10.20 -11.74
CA ALA A 79 0.79 11.44 -11.45
C ALA A 79 1.49 12.24 -10.34
N GLY A 80 1.87 11.57 -9.24
CA GLY A 80 2.61 12.19 -8.15
C GLY A 80 3.97 12.76 -8.57
N ALA A 81 4.67 12.12 -9.52
CA ALA A 81 5.94 12.61 -10.04
C ALA A 81 5.78 13.78 -11.03
N ILE A 82 4.70 13.80 -11.82
CA ILE A 82 4.41 14.88 -12.77
C ILE A 82 4.02 16.16 -12.03
N HIS A 83 3.21 16.03 -10.98
CA HIS A 83 2.68 17.13 -10.18
C HIS A 83 3.38 17.24 -8.83
N GLU A 84 4.67 16.94 -8.78
CA GLU A 84 5.48 17.10 -7.57
C GLU A 84 5.39 18.56 -7.09
N ASP A 85 5.14 18.76 -5.79
CA ASP A 85 4.91 20.07 -5.15
C ASP A 85 3.72 20.91 -5.66
N GLU A 86 2.94 20.43 -6.64
CA GLU A 86 1.73 21.10 -7.11
C GLU A 86 0.50 20.72 -6.28
N GLY A 87 -0.49 21.64 -6.23
CA GLY A 87 -1.83 21.36 -5.73
C GLY A 87 -1.93 21.14 -4.21
N LEU A 88 -1.00 21.65 -3.40
CA LEU A 88 -1.05 21.57 -1.94
C LEU A 88 -2.36 22.15 -1.38
N GLU A 89 -2.87 23.21 -2.00
CA GLU A 89 -4.14 23.84 -1.65
C GLU A 89 -5.37 22.94 -1.93
N LEU A 90 -5.22 21.92 -2.79
CA LEU A 90 -6.29 20.97 -3.07
C LEU A 90 -6.50 19.99 -1.92
N ASP A 91 -5.52 19.72 -1.07
CA ASP A 91 -5.66 18.75 0.02
C ASP A 91 -6.79 19.15 0.97
N ALA A 92 -6.89 20.44 1.31
CA ALA A 92 -7.97 20.98 2.14
C ALA A 92 -9.33 20.86 1.46
N ARG A 93 -9.38 21.07 0.13
CA ARG A 93 -10.61 20.96 -0.68
C ARG A 93 -11.06 19.51 -0.83
N ILE A 94 -10.12 18.58 -1.04
CA ILE A 94 -10.35 17.13 -1.06
C ILE A 94 -10.89 16.69 0.30
N ALA A 95 -10.24 17.11 1.38
CA ALA A 95 -10.71 16.80 2.72
C ALA A 95 -12.14 17.33 2.94
N ALA A 96 -12.43 18.58 2.57
CA ALA A 96 -13.76 19.16 2.68
C ALA A 96 -14.81 18.39 1.86
N ALA A 97 -14.50 18.01 0.61
CA ALA A 97 -15.40 17.23 -0.24
C ALA A 97 -15.74 15.86 0.37
N LEU A 98 -14.73 15.18 0.91
CA LEU A 98 -14.90 13.90 1.62
C LEU A 98 -15.75 14.03 2.90
N GLY A 99 -15.67 15.17 3.59
CA GLY A 99 -16.36 15.40 4.86
C GLY A 99 -17.81 15.87 4.70
N THR A 100 -18.03 16.87 3.86
CA THR A 100 -19.32 17.56 3.73
C THR A 100 -20.26 16.87 2.75
N HIS A 101 -19.72 16.33 1.65
CA HIS A 101 -20.51 15.74 0.57
C HIS A 101 -20.48 14.21 0.56
N GLY A 102 -19.53 13.61 1.30
CA GLY A 102 -19.35 12.16 1.32
C GLY A 102 -18.91 11.61 -0.04
N ASP A 103 -18.22 12.43 -0.84
CA ASP A 103 -17.73 12.03 -2.16
C ASP A 103 -16.53 11.09 -2.04
N THR A 104 -16.80 9.82 -1.77
CA THR A 104 -15.80 8.77 -1.59
C THR A 104 -15.31 8.17 -2.91
N ASP A 105 -15.55 8.83 -4.03
CA ASP A 105 -15.29 8.33 -5.38
C ASP A 105 -14.41 9.33 -6.15
N ARG A 106 -13.34 8.83 -6.79
CA ARG A 106 -12.39 9.66 -7.53
C ARG A 106 -13.06 10.53 -8.59
N GLY A 107 -13.96 9.98 -9.40
CA GLY A 107 -14.67 10.69 -10.46
C GLY A 107 -15.50 11.85 -9.92
N ARG A 108 -16.21 11.63 -8.79
CA ARG A 108 -16.95 12.70 -8.12
C ARG A 108 -16.05 13.79 -7.58
N LEU A 109 -14.91 13.43 -6.98
CA LEU A 109 -13.92 14.41 -6.52
C LEU A 109 -13.38 15.25 -7.68
N VAL A 110 -13.07 14.64 -8.82
CA VAL A 110 -12.62 15.36 -10.02
C VAL A 110 -13.69 16.37 -10.48
N THR A 111 -14.95 15.95 -10.57
CA THR A 111 -16.05 16.84 -10.95
C THR A 111 -16.28 17.95 -9.94
N ALA A 112 -16.28 17.64 -8.63
CA ALA A 112 -16.53 18.62 -7.57
C ALA A 112 -15.41 19.66 -7.44
N LEU A 113 -14.16 19.25 -7.67
CA LEU A 113 -13.00 20.14 -7.56
C LEU A 113 -12.77 20.95 -8.85
N GLY A 114 -13.25 20.47 -10.00
CA GLY A 114 -13.11 21.16 -11.28
C GLY A 114 -11.66 21.28 -11.74
N VAL A 115 -10.81 20.30 -11.42
CA VAL A 115 -9.38 20.30 -11.75
C VAL A 115 -8.99 19.05 -12.55
N SER A 116 -7.77 19.04 -13.09
CA SER A 116 -7.26 17.90 -13.87
C SER A 116 -7.35 16.59 -13.06
N PRO A 117 -7.85 15.49 -13.66
CA PRO A 117 -7.87 14.19 -13.01
C PRO A 117 -6.48 13.73 -12.52
N GLN A 118 -5.43 14.04 -13.28
CA GLN A 118 -4.05 13.68 -12.92
C GLN A 118 -3.57 14.43 -11.67
N LEU A 119 -3.99 15.68 -11.49
CA LEU A 119 -3.66 16.45 -10.31
C LEU A 119 -4.41 15.93 -9.07
N VAL A 120 -5.69 15.56 -9.21
CA VAL A 120 -6.43 14.88 -8.13
C VAL A 120 -5.78 13.56 -7.76
N ASP A 121 -5.39 12.75 -8.76
CA ASP A 121 -4.69 11.48 -8.57
C ASP A 121 -3.37 11.66 -7.81
N ALA A 122 -2.58 12.67 -8.19
CA ALA A 122 -1.32 13.00 -7.52
C ALA A 122 -1.53 13.33 -6.04
N ARG A 123 -2.48 14.22 -5.73
CA ARG A 123 -2.78 14.61 -4.34
C ARG A 123 -3.34 13.46 -3.53
N LEU A 124 -4.28 12.69 -4.08
CA LEU A 124 -4.84 11.51 -3.42
C LEU A 124 -3.77 10.44 -3.11
N ALA A 125 -2.84 10.21 -4.04
CA ALA A 125 -1.71 9.31 -3.83
C ALA A 125 -0.79 9.81 -2.71
N TRP A 126 -0.46 11.10 -2.71
CA TRP A 126 0.34 11.72 -1.66
C TRP A 126 -0.34 11.59 -0.29
N MET A 127 -1.61 11.98 -0.17
CA MET A 127 -2.39 11.89 1.06
C MET A 127 -2.53 10.44 1.55
N HIS A 128 -2.62 9.47 0.63
CA HIS A 128 -2.62 8.05 0.96
C HIS A 128 -1.30 7.59 1.59
N CYS A 129 -0.17 7.93 0.95
CA CYS A 129 1.17 7.58 1.44
C CYS A 129 1.47 8.21 2.80
N HIS A 130 0.91 9.39 3.08
CA HIS A 130 1.05 10.08 4.38
C HIS A 130 0.02 9.64 5.43
N GLY A 131 -0.83 8.67 5.12
CA GLY A 131 -1.81 8.12 6.05
C GLY A 131 -3.01 9.05 6.36
N LEU A 132 -3.18 10.12 5.59
CA LEU A 132 -4.29 11.08 5.73
C LEU A 132 -5.60 10.53 5.17
N LEU A 133 -5.52 9.57 4.24
CA LEU A 133 -6.64 8.81 3.71
C LEU A 133 -6.21 7.41 3.24
N ARG A 134 -7.18 6.58 2.86
CA ARG A 134 -6.94 5.28 2.23
C ARG A 134 -7.62 5.21 0.87
N LEU A 135 -6.87 4.75 -0.13
CA LEU A 135 -7.44 4.43 -1.45
C LEU A 135 -7.90 2.98 -1.50
N ASP A 136 -9.08 2.75 -2.09
CA ASP A 136 -9.59 1.42 -2.44
C ASP A 136 -9.44 1.21 -3.95
N LEU A 137 -8.31 0.62 -4.34
CA LEU A 137 -7.92 0.39 -5.73
C LEU A 137 -8.55 -0.86 -6.36
N SER A 138 -9.62 -1.40 -5.77
CA SER A 138 -10.32 -2.59 -6.29
C SER A 138 -11.04 -2.33 -7.61
N GLN A 139 -11.40 -1.08 -7.89
CA GLN A 139 -12.08 -0.64 -9.12
C GLN A 139 -11.28 0.43 -9.86
N ASP A 140 -11.59 0.65 -11.13
CA ASP A 140 -10.93 1.67 -11.98
C ASP A 140 -11.17 3.09 -11.46
N ASN A 141 -12.41 3.39 -11.10
CA ASN A 141 -12.77 4.60 -10.39
C ASN A 141 -12.68 4.31 -8.89
N TYR A 142 -11.45 4.34 -8.38
CA TYR A 142 -11.14 3.87 -7.04
C TYR A 142 -11.83 4.68 -5.95
N GLY A 143 -12.08 4.02 -4.82
CA GLY A 143 -12.68 4.64 -3.65
C GLY A 143 -11.67 5.45 -2.83
N VAL A 144 -12.14 6.48 -2.14
CA VAL A 144 -11.37 7.32 -1.21
C VAL A 144 -12.03 7.28 0.16
N LEU A 145 -11.31 6.71 1.14
CA LEU A 145 -11.79 6.51 2.49
C LEU A 145 -10.99 7.40 3.44
N ARG A 146 -11.66 8.26 4.21
CA ARG A 146 -10.99 9.00 5.28
C ARG A 146 -10.46 8.01 6.32
N THR A 147 -9.18 8.12 6.67
CA THR A 147 -8.65 7.46 7.85
C THR A 147 -9.13 8.25 9.07
N GLN A 148 -9.83 7.61 10.01
CA GLN A 148 -10.25 8.20 11.30
C GLN A 148 -9.07 8.43 12.25
N VAL A 149 -7.93 8.92 11.76
CA VAL A 149 -6.81 9.27 12.63
C VAL A 149 -7.15 10.59 13.28
N VAL A 150 -7.83 10.51 14.42
CA VAL A 150 -7.78 11.55 15.45
C VAL A 150 -6.33 11.62 15.88
N LEU A 151 -5.58 12.58 15.31
CA LEU A 151 -4.34 13.03 15.93
C LEU A 151 -4.77 13.76 17.21
N GLN A 152 -4.58 13.12 18.35
CA GLN A 152 -4.50 13.79 19.65
C GLN A 152 -3.16 14.51 19.76
#